data_AF-X1D7J7-F1
#
_entry.id   AF-X1D7J7-F1
#
_cell.length_a   1.000
_cell.length_b   1.000
_cell.length_c   1.000
_cell.angle_alpha   90.00
_cell.angle_beta   90.00
_cell.angle_gamma   90.00
#
_symmetry.space_group_name_H-M   'P 1'
#
loop_
_entity.id
_entity.type
_entity.pdbx_description
1 polymer ?
#
loop_
_entity_poly.entity_id
_entity_poly.type
_entity_poly.pdbx_seq_one_letter_code
_entity_poly.pdbx_strand_id
1 'polypeptide(L)'
;SAGQDVTQEYTDLESRLRNYQAQEEVLLDLMKQSKKVSDSLEVQRELSNVQEQIEVIKGRMNYLDDLVSFSTIEVYFYEPEPIKTAADWGFVEALKRGLRGAVRVFNGIVIALIVTAPVWILTGIIIIIVWQVIRARKRRRVKKEQK
;
A
#
# COMPACT_ATOMS: atom_id res chain seq x y z
N SER A 1 17.63 7.74 9.96
CA SER A 1 18.81 7.74 10.84
C SER A 1 20.10 7.90 10.06
N ALA A 2 20.41 7.06 9.06
CA ALA A 2 21.64 7.17 8.26
C ALA A 2 21.89 8.55 7.61
N GLY A 3 20.85 9.24 7.12
CA GLY A 3 20.98 10.60 6.58
C GLY A 3 21.41 11.65 7.61
N GLN A 4 20.98 11.51 8.87
CA GLN A 4 21.36 12.42 9.96
C GLN A 4 22.81 12.18 10.39
N ASP A 5 23.24 10.92 10.41
CA ASP A 5 24.61 10.53 10.75
C ASP A 5 25.62 11.10 9.74
N VAL A 6 25.32 11.04 8.43
CA VAL A 6 26.21 11.61 7.40
C VAL A 6 26.25 13.14 7.43
N THR A 7 25.13 13.82 7.72
CA THR A 7 25.12 15.29 7.87
C THR A 7 25.96 15.73 9.08
N GLN A 8 25.88 14.99 10.19
CA GLN A 8 26.68 15.27 11.38
C GLN A 8 28.18 15.05 11.11
N GLU A 9 28.54 13.96 10.44
CA GLU A 9 29.92 13.69 10.03
C GLU A 9 30.46 14.78 9.10
N TYR A 10 29.69 15.18 8.08
CA TYR A 10 30.11 16.22 7.14
C TYR A 10 30.36 17.56 7.84
N THR A 11 29.50 17.94 8.77
CA THR A 11 29.62 19.20 9.53
C THR A 11 30.84 19.19 10.47
N ASP A 12 31.18 18.04 11.06
CA ASP A 12 32.40 17.87 11.86
C ASP A 12 33.66 17.99 10.97
N LEU A 13 33.67 17.31 9.83
CA LEU A 13 34.78 17.38 8.86
C LEU A 13 35.00 18.80 8.34
N GLU A 14 33.92 19.53 8.04
CA GLU A 14 34.00 20.93 7.61
C GLU A 14 34.66 21.81 8.69
N SER A 15 34.29 21.60 9.97
CA SER A 15 34.87 22.35 11.08
C SER A 15 36.36 22.04 11.28
N ARG A 16 36.76 20.77 11.13
CA ARG A 16 38.17 20.36 11.15
C ARG A 16 38.95 20.95 9.99
N LEU A 17 38.37 20.93 8.79
CA LEU A 17 38.98 21.49 7.59
C LEU A 17 39.30 22.98 7.79
N ARG A 18 38.34 23.76 8.29
CA ARG A 18 38.57 25.19 8.60
C ARG A 18 39.72 25.39 9.58
N ASN A 19 39.82 24.56 10.62
CA ASN A 19 40.89 24.66 11.61
C ASN A 19 42.26 24.36 10.99
N TYR A 20 42.37 23.29 10.20
CA TYR A 20 43.63 22.96 9.53
C TYR A 20 44.04 24.00 8.48
N GLN A 21 43.08 24.59 7.75
CA GLN A 21 43.37 25.68 6.82
C GLN A 21 43.87 26.95 7.54
N ALA A 22 43.29 27.28 8.69
CA ALA A 22 43.80 28.38 9.51
C ALA A 22 45.22 28.07 10.02
N GLN A 23 45.48 26.82 10.42
CA GLN A 23 46.82 26.40 10.81
C GLN A 23 47.82 26.45 9.65
N GLU A 24 47.41 26.05 8.45
CA GLU A 24 48.18 26.16 7.21
C GLU A 24 48.57 27.61 6.95
N GLU A 25 47.62 28.55 7.06
CA GLU A 25 47.88 29.99 6.88
C GLU A 25 48.92 30.52 7.88
N VAL A 26 48.81 30.14 9.16
CA VAL A 26 49.78 30.50 10.19
C VAL A 26 51.17 29.92 9.88
N LEU A 27 51.26 28.65 9.47
CA LEU A 27 52.51 28.02 9.10
C LEU A 27 53.14 28.67 7.85
N LEU A 28 52.32 29.05 6.87
CA LEU A 28 52.78 29.80 5.69
C LEU A 28 53.32 31.18 6.06
N ASP A 29 52.72 31.86 7.04
CA ASP A 29 53.25 33.14 7.52
C ASP A 29 54.58 32.97 8.28
N LEU A 30 54.68 31.96 9.16
CA LEU A 30 55.93 31.60 9.83
C LEU A 30 57.03 31.21 8.84
N MET A 31 56.68 30.53 7.75
CA MET A 31 57.60 30.18 6.67
C MET A 31 58.19 31.44 6.02
N LYS A 32 57.35 32.46 5.75
CA LYS A 32 57.80 33.74 5.16
C LYS A 32 58.73 34.52 6.09
N GLN A 33 58.55 34.38 7.40
CA GLN A 33 59.36 35.07 8.42
C GLN A 33 60.67 34.33 8.76
N SER A 34 60.79 33.06 8.38
CA SER A 34 61.94 32.21 8.71
C SER A 34 63.20 32.66 7.97
N LYS A 35 64.26 33.00 8.72
CA LYS A 35 65.55 33.50 8.17
C LYS A 35 66.65 32.45 8.11
N LYS A 36 66.49 31.34 8.84
CA LYS A 36 67.45 30.24 8.89
C LYS A 36 66.90 29.03 8.17
N VAL A 37 67.79 28.32 7.48
CA VAL A 37 67.45 27.09 6.74
C VAL A 37 66.89 26.00 7.68
N SER A 38 67.39 25.90 8.90
CA SER A 38 66.86 24.98 9.93
C SER A 38 65.38 25.22 10.23
N ASP A 39 65.03 26.50 10.42
CA ASP A 39 63.70 26.92 10.85
C ASP A 39 62.72 26.71 9.69
N SER A 40 63.12 27.03 8.45
CA SER A 40 62.33 26.73 7.25
C SER A 40 62.08 25.24 7.04
N LEU A 41 63.07 24.38 7.31
CA LEU A 41 62.91 22.92 7.20
C LEU A 41 61.91 22.38 8.23
N GLU A 42 61.90 22.93 9.44
CA GLU A 42 60.97 22.54 10.50
C GLU A 42 59.54 22.97 10.17
N VAL A 43 59.34 24.23 9.76
CA VAL A 43 58.03 24.71 9.31
C VAL A 43 57.53 23.94 8.09
N GLN A 44 58.41 23.56 7.15
CA GLN A 44 58.03 22.79 5.96
C GLN A 44 57.50 21.39 6.32
N ARG A 45 58.10 20.74 7.33
CA ARG A 45 57.63 19.43 7.81
C ARG A 45 56.23 19.53 8.39
N GLU A 46 56.00 20.52 9.25
CA GLU A 46 54.67 20.74 9.84
C GLU A 46 53.64 21.16 8.78
N LEU A 47 54.02 22.00 7.83
CA LEU A 47 53.16 22.38 6.72
C LEU A 47 52.75 21.17 5.88
N SER A 48 53.70 20.26 5.58
CA SER A 48 53.42 19.02 4.87
C SER A 48 52.44 18.13 5.63
N ASN A 49 52.59 18.01 6.94
CA ASN A 49 51.67 17.23 7.78
C ASN A 49 50.26 17.83 7.76
N VAL A 50 50.13 19.16 7.87
CA VAL A 50 48.82 19.85 7.83
C VAL A 50 48.16 19.67 6.46
N GLN A 51 48.92 19.78 5.38
CA GLN A 51 48.41 19.58 4.02
C GLN A 51 47.91 18.16 3.80
N GLU A 52 48.63 17.14 4.28
CA GLU A 52 48.17 15.75 4.24
C GLU A 52 46.84 15.58 4.96
N GLN A 53 46.68 16.17 6.14
CA GLN A 53 45.42 16.10 6.89
C GLN A 53 44.26 16.79 6.14
N ILE A 54 44.53 17.94 5.51
CA ILE A 54 43.55 18.64 4.67
C ILE A 54 43.12 17.75 3.50
N GLU A 55 44.06 17.10 2.82
CA GLU A 55 43.76 16.21 1.69
C GLU A 55 42.91 15.01 2.11
N VAL A 56 43.24 14.38 3.25
CA VAL A 56 42.45 13.28 3.81
C VAL A 56 41.02 13.72 4.11
N ILE A 57 40.84 14.88 4.77
CA ILE A 57 39.52 15.42 5.10
C ILE A 57 38.72 15.73 3.82
N LYS A 58 39.33 16.42 2.85
CA LYS A 58 38.67 16.72 1.56
C LYS A 58 38.29 15.45 0.81
N GLY A 59 39.15 14.44 0.80
CA GLY A 59 38.85 13.14 0.20
C GLY A 59 37.63 12.47 0.85
N ARG A 60 37.53 12.52 2.18
CA ARG A 60 36.37 11.99 2.91
C ARG A 60 35.09 12.78 2.61
N MET A 61 35.15 14.11 2.56
CA MET A 61 34.00 14.94 2.23
C MET A 61 33.49 14.67 0.81
N ASN A 62 34.38 14.54 -0.17
CA ASN A 62 34.00 14.20 -1.56
C ASN A 62 33.29 12.84 -1.62
N TYR A 63 33.79 11.84 -0.88
CA TYR A 63 33.13 10.54 -0.80
C TYR A 63 31.71 10.62 -0.23
N LEU A 64 31.50 11.45 0.81
CA LEU A 64 30.16 11.67 1.38
C LEU A 64 29.24 12.40 0.39
N ASP A 65 29.75 13.38 -0.36
CA ASP A 65 28.98 14.08 -1.41
C ASP A 65 28.55 13.15 -2.54
N ASP A 66 29.43 12.23 -2.97
CA ASP A 66 29.11 11.21 -3.96
C ASP A 66 27.99 10.29 -3.44
N LEU A 67 28.05 9.85 -2.18
CA LEU A 67 27.02 9.00 -1.57
C LEU A 67 25.64 9.68 -1.53
N VAL A 68 25.57 10.98 -1.23
CA VAL A 68 24.32 11.74 -1.24
C VAL A 68 23.75 11.83 -2.66
N SER A 69 24.61 12.02 -3.66
CA SER A 69 24.22 12.11 -5.07
C SER A 69 23.60 10.80 -5.61
N PHE A 70 23.94 9.64 -5.02
CA PHE A 70 23.35 8.35 -5.35
C PHE A 70 22.11 7.98 -4.50
N SER A 71 21.68 8.83 -3.56
CA SER A 71 20.53 8.52 -2.71
C SER A 71 19.22 8.58 -3.51
N THR A 72 18.53 7.44 -3.62
CA THR A 72 17.22 7.34 -4.29
C THR A 72 16.13 7.77 -3.31
N ILE A 73 15.36 8.80 -3.67
CA ILE A 73 14.17 9.20 -2.92
C ILE A 73 13.00 8.34 -3.40
N GLU A 74 12.57 7.37 -2.59
CA GLU A 74 11.33 6.63 -2.84
C GLU A 74 10.12 7.45 -2.38
N VAL A 75 9.41 8.05 -3.34
CA VAL A 75 8.14 8.74 -3.10
C VAL A 75 7.00 7.73 -3.30
N TYR A 76 6.34 7.35 -2.20
CA TYR A 76 5.13 6.55 -2.25
C TYR A 76 3.92 7.45 -2.45
N PHE A 77 3.34 7.41 -3.67
CA PHE A 77 2.08 8.09 -3.97
C PHE A 77 0.93 7.11 -3.71
N TYR A 78 0.08 7.44 -2.73
CA TYR A 78 -1.18 6.73 -2.52
C TYR A 78 -2.28 7.56 -3.16
N GLU A 79 -2.92 7.01 -4.19
CA GLU A 79 -4.12 7.63 -4.77
C GLU A 79 -5.26 7.50 -3.74
N PRO A 80 -5.79 8.61 -3.20
CA PRO A 80 -6.94 8.55 -2.31
C PRO A 80 -8.12 7.96 -3.08
N GLU A 81 -8.87 7.03 -2.44
CA GLU A 81 -10.05 6.44 -3.07
C GLU A 81 -10.97 7.55 -3.63
N PRO A 82 -11.48 7.40 -4.86
CA PRO A 82 -12.25 8.45 -5.50
C PRO A 82 -13.46 8.79 -4.64
N ILE A 83 -13.49 10.02 -4.12
CA ILE A 83 -14.65 10.59 -3.46
C ILE A 83 -15.74 10.68 -4.53
N LYS A 84 -16.70 9.75 -4.50
CA LYS A 84 -17.85 9.74 -5.41
C LYS A 84 -18.65 11.02 -5.15
N THR A 85 -18.44 12.03 -6.00
CA THR A 85 -19.26 13.22 -6.01
C THR A 85 -20.67 12.84 -6.44
N ALA A 86 -21.68 13.40 -5.78
CA ALA A 86 -23.10 13.10 -5.95
C ALA A 86 -23.68 13.41 -7.35
N ALA A 87 -22.84 13.77 -8.32
CA ALA A 87 -23.22 14.11 -9.69
C ALA A 87 -23.44 12.88 -10.60
N ASP A 88 -22.99 11.69 -10.19
CA ASP A 88 -23.20 10.45 -10.94
C ASP A 88 -24.18 9.54 -10.19
N TRP A 89 -25.41 10.04 -9.98
CA TRP A 89 -26.48 9.19 -9.46
C TRP A 89 -26.69 8.08 -10.49
N GLY A 90 -26.14 6.92 -10.22
CA GLY A 90 -26.19 5.76 -11.11
C GLY A 90 -27.59 5.17 -11.22
N PHE A 91 -28.64 5.98 -11.40
CA PHE A 91 -30.03 5.56 -11.55
C PHE A 91 -30.19 4.56 -12.68
N VAL A 92 -29.54 4.80 -13.82
CA VAL A 92 -29.55 3.86 -14.96
C VAL A 92 -28.87 2.54 -14.57
N GLU A 93 -27.79 2.60 -13.81
CA GLU A 93 -27.06 1.42 -13.35
C GLU A 93 -27.84 0.66 -12.25
N ALA A 94 -28.49 1.39 -11.35
CA ALA A 94 -29.39 0.86 -10.33
C ALA A 94 -30.62 0.19 -10.96
N LEU A 95 -31.20 0.80 -12.00
CA LEU A 95 -32.33 0.25 -12.75
C LEU A 95 -31.93 -1.04 -13.50
N LYS A 96 -30.77 -1.04 -14.18
CA LYS A 96 -30.23 -2.25 -14.83
C LYS A 96 -29.93 -3.37 -13.83
N ARG A 97 -29.46 -3.04 -12.63
CA ARG A 97 -29.25 -4.01 -11.54
C ARG A 97 -30.57 -4.55 -11.00
N GLY A 98 -31.55 -3.68 -10.79
CA GLY A 98 -32.91 -4.04 -10.38
C GLY A 98 -33.59 -4.99 -11.35
N LEU A 99 -33.58 -4.68 -12.66
CA LEU A 99 -34.16 -5.55 -13.69
C LEU A 99 -33.50 -6.94 -13.75
N ARG A 100 -32.16 -7.00 -13.68
CA ARG A 100 -31.43 -8.28 -13.64
C ARG A 100 -31.78 -9.09 -12.39
N GLY A 101 -31.95 -8.43 -11.24
CA GLY A 101 -32.43 -9.05 -10.01
C GLY A 101 -33.85 -9.62 -10.14
N ALA A 102 -34.77 -8.85 -10.71
CA ALA A 102 -36.16 -9.26 -10.93
C ALA A 102 -36.25 -10.50 -11.84
N VAL A 103 -35.50 -10.54 -12.94
CA VAL A 103 -35.44 -11.72 -13.83
C VAL A 103 -34.90 -12.95 -13.10
N ARG A 104 -33.91 -12.78 -12.21
CA ARG A 104 -33.34 -13.88 -11.43
C ARG A 104 -34.36 -14.45 -10.44
N VAL A 105 -35.10 -13.59 -9.74
CA VAL A 105 -36.18 -14.02 -8.83
C VAL A 105 -37.29 -14.72 -9.60
N PHE A 106 -37.71 -14.16 -10.73
CA PHE A 106 -38.74 -14.76 -11.58
C PHE A 106 -38.32 -16.16 -12.09
N ASN A 107 -37.10 -16.30 -12.59
CA ASN A 107 -36.57 -17.58 -13.03
C ASN A 107 -36.48 -18.59 -11.86
N GLY A 108 -36.10 -18.12 -10.67
CA GLY A 108 -36.10 -18.95 -9.45
C GLY A 108 -37.48 -19.49 -9.09
N ILE A 109 -38.52 -18.66 -9.20
CA ILE A 109 -39.91 -19.09 -8.96
C ILE A 109 -40.34 -20.14 -10.01
N VAL A 110 -40.03 -19.92 -11.30
CA VAL A 110 -40.36 -20.86 -12.37
C VAL A 110 -39.69 -22.21 -12.13
N ILE A 111 -38.41 -22.24 -11.79
CA ILE A 111 -37.68 -23.48 -11.49
C ILE A 111 -38.27 -24.16 -10.25
N ALA A 112 -38.58 -23.40 -9.18
CA ALA A 112 -39.18 -23.95 -7.96
C ALA A 112 -40.54 -24.61 -8.24
N LEU A 113 -41.37 -24.02 -9.11
CA LEU A 113 -42.65 -24.60 -9.51
C LEU A 113 -42.46 -25.91 -10.30
N ILE A 114 -41.51 -25.95 -11.24
CA ILE A 114 -41.23 -27.17 -12.02
C ILE A 114 -40.75 -28.31 -11.11
N VAL A 115 -39.81 -28.03 -10.20
CA VAL A 115 -39.25 -29.03 -9.29
C VAL A 115 -40.31 -29.55 -8.30
N THR A 116 -41.22 -28.69 -7.84
CA THR A 116 -42.26 -29.08 -6.89
C THR A 116 -43.52 -29.67 -7.54
N ALA A 117 -43.70 -29.50 -8.86
CA ALA A 117 -44.88 -29.98 -9.59
C ALA A 117 -45.21 -31.47 -9.38
N PRO A 118 -44.25 -32.42 -9.37
CA PRO A 118 -44.55 -33.84 -9.16
C PRO A 118 -45.18 -34.12 -7.79
N VAL A 119 -44.75 -33.38 -6.75
CA VAL A 119 -45.28 -33.52 -5.38
C VAL A 119 -46.74 -33.07 -5.34
N TRP A 120 -47.05 -31.90 -5.93
CA TRP A 120 -48.42 -31.38 -6.00
C TRP A 120 -49.36 -32.29 -6.78
N ILE A 121 -48.90 -32.89 -7.89
CA ILE A 121 -49.65 -33.87 -8.67
C ILE A 121 -49.97 -35.11 -7.83
N LEU A 122 -48.97 -35.65 -7.12
CA LEU A 122 -49.13 -36.83 -6.28
C LEU A 122 -50.11 -36.57 -5.12
N THR A 123 -49.98 -35.43 -4.43
CA THR A 123 -50.90 -35.02 -3.36
C THR A 123 -52.32 -34.83 -3.89
N GLY A 124 -52.50 -34.22 -5.07
CA GLY A 124 -53.80 -34.06 -5.72
C GLY A 124 -54.49 -35.39 -6.02
N ILE A 125 -53.74 -36.37 -6.54
CA ILE A 125 -54.26 -37.73 -6.80
C ILE A 125 -54.71 -38.40 -5.50
N ILE A 126 -53.90 -38.30 -4.43
CA ILE A 126 -54.25 -38.87 -3.12
C ILE A 126 -55.55 -38.26 -2.58
N ILE A 127 -55.71 -36.93 -2.66
CA ILE A 127 -56.94 -36.25 -2.20
C ILE A 127 -58.16 -36.74 -2.98
N ILE A 128 -58.06 -36.88 -4.31
CA ILE A 128 -59.16 -37.37 -5.15
C ILE A 128 -59.56 -38.80 -4.76
N ILE A 129 -58.57 -39.68 -4.53
CA ILE A 129 -58.82 -41.07 -4.11
C ILE A 129 -59.51 -41.10 -2.74
N VAL A 130 -59.00 -40.34 -1.76
CA VAL A 130 -59.61 -40.24 -0.42
C VAL A 130 -61.05 -39.73 -0.51
N TRP A 131 -61.30 -38.69 -1.32
CA TRP A 131 -62.63 -38.13 -1.51
C TRP A 131 -63.60 -39.13 -2.16
N GLN A 132 -63.15 -39.86 -3.19
CA GLN A 132 -63.91 -40.94 -3.83
C GLN A 132 -64.29 -42.05 -2.81
N VAL A 133 -63.33 -42.47 -1.97
CA VAL A 133 -63.56 -43.51 -0.94
C VAL A 133 -64.56 -43.03 0.12
N ILE A 134 -64.44 -41.79 0.61
CA ILE A 134 -65.37 -41.21 1.58
C ILE A 134 -66.77 -41.13 0.96
N ARG A 135 -66.89 -40.65 -0.27
CA ARG A 135 -68.18 -40.53 -0.99
C ARG A 135 -68.80 -41.91 -1.25
N ALA A 136 -68.02 -42.91 -1.61
CA ALA A 136 -68.48 -44.29 -1.82
C ALA A 136 -68.95 -44.94 -0.51
N ARG A 137 -68.24 -44.71 0.61
CA ARG A 137 -68.65 -45.21 1.93
C ARG A 137 -69.95 -44.56 2.43
N LYS A 138 -70.14 -43.26 2.18
CA LYS A 138 -71.40 -42.55 2.50
C LYS A 138 -72.59 -43.13 1.71
N ARG A 139 -72.40 -43.42 0.41
CA ARG A 139 -73.43 -44.06 -0.44
C ARG A 139 -73.79 -45.48 -0.01
N ARG A 140 -72.85 -46.24 0.57
CA ARG A 140 -73.11 -47.61 1.07
C ARG A 140 -73.84 -47.65 2.41
N ARG A 141 -73.71 -46.61 3.27
CA ARG A 141 -74.46 -46.54 4.54
C ARG A 141 -75.95 -46.28 4.33
N VAL A 142 -76.33 -45.43 3.38
CA VAL A 142 -77.74 -45.13 3.07
C VAL A 142 -78.49 -46.37 2.52
N LYS A 143 -77.80 -47.29 1.83
CA LYS A 143 -78.41 -48.55 1.36
C LYS A 143 -78.54 -49.66 2.41
N LYS A 144 -77.94 -49.51 3.59
CA LYS A 144 -78.07 -50.46 4.72
C LYS A 144 -79.14 -50.07 5.74
N GLU A 145 -79.75 -48.89 5.62
CA GLU A 145 -80.89 -48.45 6.43
C GLU A 145 -82.24 -48.62 5.71
N GLN A 146 -82.25 -49.14 4.47
CA GLN A 146 -83.47 -49.41 3.68
C GLN A 146 -83.63 -50.91 3.30
N LYS A 147 -83.09 -51.83 4.09
CA LYS A 147 -83.37 -53.26 3.95
C LYS A 147 -83.78 -53.87 5.28
#